data_AF-Q07MG6-F1
#
_entry.id   AF-Q07MG6-F1
#
_cell.length_a   1.000
_cell.length_b   1.000
_cell.length_c   1.000
_cell.angle_alpha   90.00
_cell.angle_beta   90.00
_cell.angle_gamma   90.00
#
_symmetry.space_group_name_H-M   'P 1'
#
loop_
_entity.id
_entity.type
_entity.pdbx_description
1 polymer ?
#
loop_
_entity_poly.entity_id
_entity_poly.type
_entity_poly.pdbx_seq_one_letter_code
_entity_poly.pdbx_strand_id
1 'polypeptide(L)'
;MTLSLTALGPFCDRAVKLIFAALLLSTASVGHVVADDFRTVAVSSARVDWRAVIEQLKAELGSQPSVAEDFNFATQRRFRPSDPRSRPALVQLNAITSKVFTGIGQSPIPVLLPFDTAAYLADRAQGVPESLSVVRYQAGFRPADLFDAGPAGYNAQFSLEPGNGGADGLPQRVFARPVEVQITGSLLTYDINDPLAGKGEAVKALAAQYPDLRRSIREGFVRYAFTRFGVAYVVSIHCLDSVPRAKRLACREAYPVAERFLKALRIAGGRPSRPRGYLASQPVERPAVPSPDFTYRPSGEIIPDSGYRGQPGHPDFTVYSQIRFPLEAAPAYANSQSFLNWGDCFHRGRIPSPSGKGASYRCKSSTKKLVFDESAGENYAYPWQDNFCEARDFGVGQCATGLGHQGQDIRPSSCPLRNAGADRCDPNKYAVLAVRDGVLLRSAKKQAATLIVNSRTEHIRFRYMHMSPTQMDTDGVLHGRRVYEGEKIGLVSNYQDYPGGTTTHLHFDVQVFTREGWLWVNPYVTLIASYERLLGQRGREIILEPAPTPAVARTVPDDPTQPDAPSEGGEN
;
A
#
# COMPACT_ATOMS: atom_id res chain seq x y z
N MET A 1 -7.26 33.01 -72.20
CA MET A 1 -7.50 34.46 -72.34
C MET A 1 -8.28 34.92 -71.12
N THR A 2 -7.72 35.91 -70.40
CA THR A 2 -8.41 36.96 -69.61
C THR A 2 -9.45 36.55 -68.55
N LEU A 3 -9.14 36.71 -67.26
CA LEU A 3 -9.56 37.83 -66.36
C LEU A 3 -11.06 37.70 -65.94
N SER A 4 -11.54 37.97 -64.73
CA SER A 4 -10.99 38.53 -63.50
C SER A 4 -12.07 38.47 -62.40
N LEU A 5 -11.60 38.36 -61.15
CA LEU A 5 -12.00 39.09 -59.92
C LEU A 5 -13.49 39.35 -59.50
N THR A 6 -13.79 38.86 -58.28
CA THR A 6 -14.37 39.55 -57.08
C THR A 6 -15.83 40.05 -57.16
N ALA A 7 -16.66 40.11 -56.10
CA ALA A 7 -16.42 40.33 -54.68
C ALA A 7 -17.73 40.14 -53.84
N LEU A 8 -17.57 39.98 -52.51
CA LEU A 8 -18.43 40.48 -51.40
C LEU A 8 -19.73 39.73 -51.01
N GLY A 9 -19.76 39.20 -49.76
CA GLY A 9 -20.97 38.87 -48.97
C GLY A 9 -21.58 40.12 -48.29
N PRO A 10 -22.18 40.08 -47.08
CA PRO A 10 -22.61 38.98 -46.20
C PRO A 10 -24.04 39.17 -45.58
N PHE A 11 -24.37 38.33 -44.58
CA PHE A 11 -25.41 38.43 -43.51
C PHE A 11 -26.64 37.50 -43.57
N CYS A 12 -26.71 36.65 -42.52
CA CYS A 12 -27.83 36.11 -41.73
C CYS A 12 -29.24 36.08 -42.37
N ASP A 13 -30.05 35.02 -42.26
CA ASP A 13 -30.30 34.26 -41.04
C ASP A 13 -31.06 32.95 -41.32
N ARG A 14 -30.73 31.95 -40.50
CA ARG A 14 -31.60 30.92 -39.91
C ARG A 14 -33.08 30.89 -40.35
N ALA A 15 -33.42 29.90 -41.16
CA ALA A 15 -34.58 29.01 -40.96
C ALA A 15 -34.55 27.93 -42.04
N VAL A 16 -35.13 26.76 -41.76
CA VAL A 16 -35.23 25.59 -42.67
C VAL A 16 -33.98 24.69 -42.66
N LYS A 17 -33.75 24.03 -41.52
CA LYS A 17 -33.21 22.65 -41.42
C LYS A 17 -33.49 22.05 -40.02
N LEU A 18 -34.71 22.25 -39.54
CA LEU A 18 -35.29 21.57 -38.38
C LEU A 18 -36.51 20.81 -38.91
N ILE A 19 -36.31 19.54 -39.25
CA ILE A 19 -37.25 18.40 -39.26
C ILE A 19 -36.44 17.26 -39.93
N PHE A 20 -35.51 16.70 -39.17
CA PHE A 20 -35.00 15.34 -39.32
C PHE A 20 -34.57 14.91 -37.91
N ALA A 21 -35.57 14.84 -37.04
CA ALA A 21 -35.49 14.28 -35.71
C ALA A 21 -36.65 13.29 -35.58
N ALA A 22 -36.36 12.00 -35.78
CA ALA A 22 -37.08 10.89 -35.16
C ALA A 22 -36.38 9.58 -35.55
N LEU A 23 -36.06 8.77 -34.53
CA LEU A 23 -35.51 7.41 -34.60
C LEU A 23 -34.02 7.28 -34.97
N LEU A 24 -33.15 7.71 -34.07
CA LEU A 24 -32.04 6.87 -33.66
C LEU A 24 -32.25 6.57 -32.18
N LEU A 25 -32.72 5.37 -31.88
CA LEU A 25 -32.78 4.85 -30.51
C LEU A 25 -31.37 4.90 -29.94
N SER A 26 -31.18 5.75 -28.94
CA SER A 26 -30.12 5.61 -27.95
C SER A 26 -30.39 4.32 -27.17
N THR A 27 -29.96 3.18 -27.69
CA THR A 27 -29.67 2.04 -26.83
C THR A 27 -28.46 2.45 -26.00
N ALA A 28 -28.72 3.10 -24.87
CA ALA A 28 -27.79 3.09 -23.76
C ALA A 28 -27.67 1.63 -23.34
N SER A 29 -26.72 0.92 -23.94
CA SER A 29 -26.17 -0.28 -23.33
C SER A 29 -25.60 0.18 -22.00
N VAL A 30 -26.38 0.04 -20.93
CA VAL A 30 -25.85 -0.14 -19.59
C VAL A 30 -25.00 -1.39 -19.70
N GLY A 31 -23.73 -1.20 -20.03
CA GLY A 31 -22.77 -2.28 -19.98
C GLY A 31 -22.77 -2.72 -18.53
N HIS A 32 -23.39 -3.87 -18.25
CA HIS A 32 -23.01 -4.65 -17.10
C HIS A 32 -21.49 -4.80 -17.18
N VAL A 33 -20.76 -4.16 -16.26
CA VAL A 33 -19.35 -4.42 -16.09
C VAL A 33 -19.28 -5.85 -15.55
N VAL A 34 -19.16 -6.80 -16.47
CA VAL A 34 -19.02 -8.22 -16.16
C VAL A 34 -17.68 -8.42 -15.46
N ALA A 35 -17.65 -9.32 -14.48
CA ALA A 35 -16.51 -9.80 -13.68
C ALA A 35 -15.27 -10.30 -14.45
N ASP A 36 -15.21 -10.09 -15.76
CA ASP A 36 -14.15 -10.57 -16.65
C ASP A 36 -12.95 -9.61 -16.77
N ASP A 37 -13.09 -8.34 -16.38
CA ASP A 37 -12.08 -7.31 -16.63
C ASP A 37 -11.21 -6.99 -15.39
N PHE A 38 -10.49 -7.99 -14.88
CA PHE A 38 -9.36 -7.70 -13.98
C PHE A 38 -8.31 -6.91 -14.75
N ARG A 39 -7.86 -5.78 -14.20
CA ARG A 39 -6.87 -4.93 -14.87
C ARG A 39 -5.66 -4.69 -13.99
N THR A 40 -4.50 -4.58 -14.63
CA THR A 40 -3.29 -4.11 -13.97
C THR A 40 -3.41 -2.65 -13.60
N VAL A 41 -2.75 -2.24 -12.52
CA VAL A 41 -2.65 -0.85 -12.11
C VAL A 41 -1.82 -0.03 -13.10
N ALA A 42 -2.23 1.19 -13.36
CA ALA A 42 -1.42 2.14 -14.12
C ALA A 42 -0.25 2.67 -13.28
N VAL A 43 0.92 2.83 -13.89
CA VAL A 43 2.13 3.30 -13.20
C VAL A 43 2.77 4.44 -13.97
N SER A 44 2.86 5.58 -13.30
CA SER A 44 3.59 6.76 -13.78
C SER A 44 5.07 6.68 -13.42
N SER A 45 5.93 7.24 -14.28
CA SER A 45 7.37 7.30 -14.04
C SER A 45 7.90 8.75 -14.01
N ALA A 46 8.67 9.07 -13.00
CA ALA A 46 9.32 10.37 -12.83
C ALA A 46 10.44 10.61 -13.88
N ARG A 47 10.71 11.89 -14.15
CA ARG A 47 11.91 12.32 -14.90
C ARG A 47 12.88 12.98 -13.93
N VAL A 48 14.08 12.43 -13.84
CA VAL A 48 15.10 12.92 -12.90
C VAL A 48 15.89 14.09 -13.49
N ASP A 49 15.98 15.19 -12.76
CA ASP A 49 16.87 16.31 -13.10
C ASP A 49 18.30 16.07 -12.57
N TRP A 50 19.07 15.28 -13.31
CA TRP A 50 20.48 15.00 -12.97
C TRP A 50 21.39 16.22 -13.04
N ARG A 51 20.99 17.32 -13.68
CA ARG A 51 21.77 18.56 -13.64
C ARG A 51 21.65 19.20 -12.26
N ALA A 52 20.43 19.36 -11.76
CA ALA A 52 20.18 19.88 -10.41
C ALA A 52 20.83 19.02 -9.32
N VAL A 53 20.87 17.69 -9.49
CA VAL A 53 21.56 16.78 -8.57
C VAL A 53 23.05 17.09 -8.48
N ILE A 54 23.72 17.27 -9.62
CA ILE A 54 25.15 17.55 -9.66
C ILE A 54 25.48 18.92 -9.04
N GLU A 55 24.66 19.94 -9.31
CA GLU A 55 24.83 21.27 -8.70
C GLU A 55 24.69 21.20 -7.17
N GLN A 56 23.68 20.47 -6.66
CA GLN A 56 23.52 20.29 -5.23
C GLN A 56 24.68 19.47 -4.63
N LEU A 57 25.13 18.40 -5.28
CA LEU A 57 26.27 17.59 -4.80
C LEU A 57 27.54 18.45 -4.72
N LYS A 58 27.80 19.29 -5.73
CA LYS A 58 28.92 20.23 -5.74
C LYS A 58 28.84 21.20 -4.56
N ALA A 59 27.65 21.74 -4.28
CA ALA A 59 27.44 22.63 -3.14
C ALA A 59 27.63 21.92 -1.79
N GLU A 60 27.15 20.68 -1.65
CA GLU A 60 27.32 19.86 -0.44
C GLU A 60 28.80 19.55 -0.15
N LEU A 61 29.55 19.09 -1.18
CA LEU A 61 30.98 18.81 -1.05
C LEU A 61 31.83 20.07 -0.91
N GLY A 62 31.38 21.21 -1.44
CA GLY A 62 32.09 22.49 -1.32
C GLY A 62 32.25 23.01 0.11
N SER A 63 31.56 22.42 1.09
CA SER A 63 31.83 22.65 2.52
C SER A 63 33.22 22.16 2.97
N GLN A 64 33.84 21.26 2.18
CA GLN A 64 35.19 20.74 2.38
C GLN A 64 35.96 20.84 1.05
N PRO A 65 36.65 21.97 0.77
CA PRO A 65 37.25 22.24 -0.54
C PRO A 65 38.20 21.14 -1.04
N SER A 66 39.03 20.57 -0.16
CA SER A 66 39.94 19.48 -0.51
C SER A 66 39.22 18.23 -1.01
N VAL A 67 38.05 17.91 -0.45
CA VAL A 67 37.22 16.80 -0.91
C VAL A 67 36.59 17.12 -2.26
N ALA A 68 36.13 18.36 -2.47
CA ALA A 68 35.49 18.77 -3.72
C ALA A 68 36.46 18.72 -4.92
N GLU A 69 37.75 18.98 -4.71
CA GLU A 69 38.79 18.93 -5.75
C GLU A 69 39.02 17.51 -6.30
N ASP A 70 38.75 16.47 -5.50
CA ASP A 70 38.86 15.07 -5.92
C ASP A 70 37.73 14.61 -6.87
N PHE A 71 36.68 15.43 -7.03
CA PHE A 71 35.50 15.08 -7.82
C PHE A 71 35.49 15.73 -9.20
N ASN A 72 35.17 14.93 -10.22
CA ASN A 72 34.99 15.43 -11.58
C ASN A 72 33.51 15.73 -11.87
N PHE A 73 33.15 17.00 -11.72
CA PHE A 73 31.80 17.51 -12.01
C PHE A 73 31.55 17.82 -13.50
N ALA A 74 32.54 17.69 -14.38
CA ALA A 74 32.39 17.98 -15.79
C ALA A 74 31.53 16.91 -16.49
N THR A 75 30.46 17.36 -17.14
CA THR A 75 29.56 16.47 -17.90
C THR A 75 30.27 15.91 -19.13
N GLN A 76 30.31 14.58 -19.26
CA GLN A 76 30.98 13.90 -20.35
C GLN A 76 30.05 13.76 -21.57
N ARG A 77 30.10 14.75 -22.47
CA ARG A 77 29.20 14.84 -23.65
C ARG A 77 29.33 13.69 -24.64
N ARG A 78 30.43 12.94 -24.61
CA ARG A 78 30.64 11.74 -25.44
C ARG A 78 29.70 10.58 -25.09
N PHE A 79 29.16 10.56 -23.88
CA PHE A 79 28.22 9.54 -23.43
C PHE A 79 26.78 10.06 -23.51
N ARG A 80 25.82 9.15 -23.70
CA ARG A 80 24.39 9.49 -23.61
C ARG A 80 24.07 10.02 -22.21
N PRO A 81 23.12 10.96 -22.04
CA PRO A 81 22.75 11.48 -20.72
C PRO A 81 22.29 10.42 -19.70
N SER A 82 21.80 9.28 -20.20
CA SER A 82 21.37 8.12 -19.39
C SER A 82 22.49 7.13 -19.07
N ASP A 83 23.68 7.29 -19.64
CA ASP A 83 24.85 6.49 -19.30
C ASP A 83 25.45 7.04 -17.98
N PRO A 84 25.72 6.20 -16.97
CA PRO A 84 26.30 6.66 -15.71
C PRO A 84 27.62 7.43 -15.87
N ARG A 85 28.43 7.08 -16.88
CA ARG A 85 29.72 7.73 -17.18
C ARG A 85 29.57 9.15 -17.70
N SER A 86 28.37 9.57 -18.08
CA SER A 86 28.08 10.97 -18.42
C SER A 86 28.26 11.91 -17.22
N ARG A 87 28.19 11.37 -15.98
CA ARG A 87 28.32 12.10 -14.71
C ARG A 87 29.38 11.46 -13.79
N PRO A 88 30.69 11.68 -14.03
CA PRO A 88 31.77 11.03 -13.28
C PRO A 88 31.71 11.22 -11.76
N ALA A 89 31.35 12.42 -11.28
CA ALA A 89 31.17 12.70 -9.86
C ALA A 89 30.22 11.71 -9.15
N LEU A 90 29.15 11.26 -9.80
CA LEU A 90 28.24 10.27 -9.21
C LEU A 90 28.83 8.86 -9.22
N VAL A 91 29.64 8.52 -10.22
CA VAL A 91 30.38 7.26 -10.25
C VAL A 91 31.39 7.21 -9.11
N GLN A 92 32.14 8.30 -8.90
CA GLN A 92 33.07 8.46 -7.78
C GLN A 92 32.33 8.38 -6.43
N LEU A 93 31.21 9.11 -6.29
CA LEU A 93 30.39 9.07 -5.09
C LEU A 93 29.92 7.65 -4.76
N ASN A 94 29.33 6.95 -5.74
CA ASN A 94 28.85 5.57 -5.55
C ASN A 94 29.99 4.61 -5.21
N ALA A 95 31.18 4.78 -5.78
CA ALA A 95 32.35 3.95 -5.45
C ALA A 95 32.74 4.08 -3.97
N ILE A 96 32.59 5.28 -3.39
CA ILE A 96 32.89 5.53 -1.99
C ILE A 96 31.75 5.06 -1.09
N THR A 97 30.52 5.50 -1.36
CA THR A 97 29.38 5.25 -0.48
C THR A 97 28.87 3.82 -0.56
N SER A 98 29.21 3.06 -1.59
CA SER A 98 28.90 1.61 -1.68
C SER A 98 29.51 0.78 -0.55
N LYS A 99 30.58 1.26 0.10
CA LYS A 99 31.18 0.63 1.28
C LYS A 99 30.28 0.71 2.52
N VAL A 100 29.37 1.70 2.54
CA VAL A 100 28.40 1.91 3.63
C VAL A 100 27.02 1.41 3.22
N PHE A 101 26.60 1.74 2.01
CA PHE A 101 25.28 1.43 1.45
C PHE A 101 25.46 0.53 0.23
N THR A 102 25.53 -0.78 0.47
CA THR A 102 25.76 -1.77 -0.59
C THR A 102 24.74 -1.60 -1.72
N GLY A 103 25.22 -1.54 -2.96
CA GLY A 103 24.35 -1.43 -4.14
C GLY A 103 23.74 -0.04 -4.37
N ILE A 104 24.15 1.02 -3.67
CA ILE A 104 23.61 2.39 -3.82
C ILE A 104 23.57 2.89 -5.28
N GLY A 105 24.57 2.51 -6.08
CA GLY A 105 24.62 2.84 -7.51
C GLY A 105 23.60 2.11 -8.38
N GLN A 106 22.78 1.19 -7.85
CA GLN A 106 21.70 0.53 -8.58
C GLN A 106 20.47 1.42 -8.74
N SER A 107 20.28 2.40 -7.84
CA SER A 107 19.16 3.32 -7.87
C SER A 107 19.16 4.19 -9.14
N PRO A 108 18.06 4.21 -9.92
CA PRO A 108 17.91 5.09 -11.08
C PRO A 108 17.54 6.54 -10.72
N ILE A 109 17.42 6.83 -9.43
CA ILE A 109 17.12 8.15 -8.86
C ILE A 109 18.23 8.57 -7.89
N PRO A 110 18.35 9.86 -7.55
CA PRO A 110 19.25 10.33 -6.51
C PRO A 110 18.90 9.68 -5.18
N VAL A 111 19.89 9.13 -4.49
CA VAL A 111 19.71 8.54 -3.18
C VAL A 111 19.93 9.63 -2.14
N LEU A 112 18.88 9.94 -1.38
CA LEU A 112 18.91 10.93 -0.29
C LEU A 112 18.93 10.19 1.05
N LEU A 113 20.00 10.37 1.81
CA LEU A 113 20.17 9.74 3.12
C LEU A 113 20.67 10.78 4.13
N PRO A 114 20.41 10.59 5.44
CA PRO A 114 20.98 11.43 6.49
C PRO A 114 22.47 11.10 6.65
N PHE A 115 23.30 11.39 5.64
CA PHE A 115 24.70 11.00 5.60
C PHE A 115 25.56 12.17 5.12
N ASP A 116 26.43 12.69 5.98
CA ASP A 116 27.36 13.76 5.66
C ASP A 116 28.57 13.21 4.89
N THR A 117 28.37 13.10 3.58
CA THR A 117 29.40 12.63 2.65
C THR A 117 30.67 13.49 2.72
N ALA A 118 30.55 14.82 2.86
CA ALA A 118 31.70 15.71 2.84
C ALA A 118 32.59 15.48 4.08
N ALA A 119 31.99 15.43 5.28
CA ALA A 119 32.70 15.14 6.51
C ALA A 119 33.30 13.73 6.52
N TYR A 120 32.57 12.73 6.02
CA TYR A 120 33.06 11.35 5.91
C TYR A 120 34.32 11.25 5.03
N LEU A 121 34.32 11.97 3.90
CA LEU A 121 35.47 11.98 2.99
C LEU A 121 36.66 12.75 3.55
N ALA A 122 36.42 13.89 4.20
CA ALA A 122 37.47 14.70 4.80
C ALA A 122 38.23 13.92 5.89
N ASP A 123 37.50 13.24 6.79
CA ASP A 123 38.11 12.42 7.84
C ASP A 123 38.94 11.27 7.23
N ARG A 124 38.43 10.63 6.17
CA ARG A 124 39.18 9.57 5.47
C ARG A 124 40.45 10.07 4.79
N ALA A 125 40.41 11.25 4.19
CA ALA A 125 41.60 11.87 3.59
C ALA A 125 42.66 12.19 4.65
N GLN A 126 42.25 12.47 5.88
CA GLN A 126 43.12 12.71 7.04
C GLN A 126 43.61 11.41 7.73
N GLY A 127 43.30 10.24 7.17
CA GLY A 127 43.73 8.96 7.72
C GLY A 127 43.00 8.55 9.00
N VAL A 128 41.82 9.13 9.28
CA VAL A 128 40.98 8.69 10.41
C VAL A 128 40.63 7.20 10.20
N PRO A 129 40.81 6.35 11.22
CA PRO A 129 40.62 4.90 11.09
C PRO A 129 39.21 4.54 10.58
N GLU A 130 39.12 3.54 9.69
CA GLU A 130 37.84 2.99 9.22
C GLU A 130 37.01 2.36 10.35
N SER A 131 37.61 2.10 11.52
CA SER A 131 36.91 1.66 12.73
C SER A 131 36.00 2.73 13.34
N LEU A 132 36.10 4.00 12.89
CA LEU A 132 35.24 5.06 13.38
C LEU A 132 33.79 4.81 12.93
N SER A 133 32.86 4.81 13.89
CA SER A 133 31.47 4.46 13.60
C SER A 133 30.83 5.43 12.62
N VAL A 134 30.19 4.89 11.58
CA VAL A 134 29.46 5.64 10.55
C VAL A 134 28.36 6.55 11.14
N VAL A 135 27.91 6.26 12.37
CA VAL A 135 26.96 7.07 13.15
C VAL A 135 27.37 8.54 13.24
N ARG A 136 28.68 8.82 13.31
CA ARG A 136 29.20 10.19 13.36
C ARG A 136 28.74 11.04 12.16
N TYR A 137 28.65 10.42 10.99
CA TYR A 137 28.24 11.08 9.76
C TYR A 137 26.74 10.98 9.52
N GLN A 138 26.00 10.30 10.40
CA GLN A 138 24.58 10.03 10.22
C GLN A 138 23.66 10.90 11.10
N ALA A 139 24.11 12.11 11.46
CA ALA A 139 23.32 13.05 12.25
C ALA A 139 22.72 12.45 13.55
N GLY A 140 23.42 11.49 14.17
CA GLY A 140 22.99 10.78 15.38
C GLY A 140 22.10 9.55 15.16
N PHE A 141 21.70 9.26 13.92
CA PHE A 141 21.03 8.00 13.59
C PHE A 141 22.03 6.84 13.58
N ARG A 142 21.58 5.67 14.03
CA ARG A 142 22.34 4.41 13.93
C ARG A 142 22.64 4.07 12.47
N PRO A 143 23.65 3.21 12.19
CA PRO A 143 23.87 2.69 10.85
C PRO A 143 22.56 2.14 10.29
N ALA A 144 22.31 2.31 8.99
CA ALA A 144 21.04 1.91 8.39
C ALA A 144 20.70 0.45 8.75
N ASP A 145 19.53 0.22 9.34
CA ASP A 145 19.02 -1.10 9.66
C ASP A 145 18.68 -1.88 8.37
N LEU A 146 18.35 -1.14 7.32
CA LEU A 146 18.15 -1.64 5.95
C LEU A 146 18.56 -0.55 4.96
N PHE A 147 19.22 -0.96 3.88
CA PHE A 147 19.30 -0.19 2.64
C PHE A 147 19.15 -1.16 1.45
N ASP A 148 18.13 -0.95 0.62
CA ASP A 148 17.93 -1.66 -0.65
C ASP A 148 17.73 -0.65 -1.77
N ALA A 149 18.60 -0.70 -2.77
CA ALA A 149 18.46 0.04 -4.01
C ALA A 149 18.32 -0.93 -5.18
N GLY A 150 17.45 -0.59 -6.12
CA GLY A 150 17.09 -1.44 -7.24
C GLY A 150 16.54 -0.63 -8.40
N PRO A 151 16.06 -1.29 -9.46
CA PRO A 151 15.68 -0.60 -10.68
C PRO A 151 14.49 0.34 -10.55
N ALA A 152 13.65 0.32 -9.51
CA ALA A 152 12.58 1.34 -9.36
C ALA A 152 13.01 2.51 -8.47
N GLY A 153 14.01 2.34 -7.61
CA GLY A 153 14.39 3.35 -6.62
C GLY A 153 15.09 2.70 -5.44
N TYR A 154 14.85 3.22 -4.24
CA TYR A 154 15.44 2.66 -3.03
C TYR A 154 14.52 2.77 -1.82
N ASN A 155 14.79 1.91 -0.83
CA ASN A 155 14.22 1.96 0.51
C ASN A 155 15.37 1.93 1.52
N ALA A 156 15.25 2.73 2.58
CA ALA A 156 16.16 2.66 3.71
C ALA A 156 15.39 2.78 5.03
N GLN A 157 15.91 2.13 6.07
CA GLN A 157 15.44 2.27 7.44
C GLN A 157 16.60 2.63 8.35
N PHE A 158 16.38 3.62 9.20
CA PHE A 158 17.31 4.06 10.23
C PHE A 158 16.61 4.04 11.58
N SER A 159 17.40 3.96 12.65
CA SER A 159 16.89 4.05 14.01
C SER A 159 17.57 5.19 14.77
N LEU A 160 16.78 5.96 15.51
CA LEU A 160 17.28 6.93 16.47
C LEU A 160 17.08 6.42 17.88
N GLU A 161 18.15 6.26 18.64
CA GLU A 161 18.09 5.82 20.04
C GLU A 161 17.29 6.81 20.91
N PRO A 162 16.70 6.35 22.03
CA PRO A 162 16.20 7.24 23.07
C PRO A 162 17.34 8.13 23.55
N GLY A 163 17.33 9.40 23.15
CA GLY A 163 18.36 10.36 23.55
C GLY A 163 18.16 10.81 24.99
N ASN A 164 19.23 11.25 25.65
CA ASN A 164 19.15 12.03 26.88
C ASN A 164 18.75 13.46 26.47
N GLY A 165 17.46 13.78 26.60
CA GLY A 165 16.88 15.04 26.13
C GLY A 165 17.75 16.28 26.42
N GLY A 166 17.81 17.21 25.47
CA GLY A 166 18.63 18.43 25.56
C GLY A 166 20.05 18.30 24.99
N ALA A 167 20.76 17.20 25.19
CA ALA A 167 22.13 17.02 24.68
C ALA A 167 22.19 16.87 23.15
N ASP A 168 21.15 16.29 22.56
CA ASP A 168 21.06 16.01 21.11
C ASP A 168 20.25 17.07 20.34
N GLY A 169 19.85 18.17 20.96
CA GLY A 169 19.01 19.20 20.31
C GLY A 169 17.59 18.73 19.96
N LEU A 170 17.13 17.61 20.53
CA LEU A 170 15.76 17.09 20.40
C LEU A 170 14.99 17.22 21.72
N PRO A 171 13.67 17.43 21.66
CA PRO A 171 12.81 17.35 22.84
C PRO A 171 12.91 15.96 23.50
N GLN A 172 12.82 15.94 24.83
CA GLN A 172 12.72 14.69 25.57
C GLN A 172 11.46 13.92 25.14
N ARG A 173 11.58 12.59 25.05
CA ARG A 173 10.48 11.68 24.68
C ARG A 173 10.11 10.79 25.86
N VAL A 174 8.82 10.48 25.97
CA VAL A 174 8.28 9.44 26.85
C VAL A 174 8.53 8.06 26.24
N PHE A 175 8.45 7.95 24.91
CA PHE A 175 8.69 6.70 24.20
C PHE A 175 10.11 6.17 24.45
N ALA A 176 10.22 4.93 24.94
CA ALA A 176 11.44 4.38 25.52
C ALA A 176 12.25 3.48 24.56
N ARG A 177 11.81 3.30 23.31
CA ARG A 177 12.48 2.47 22.30
C ARG A 177 13.06 3.33 21.19
N PRO A 178 14.00 2.79 20.38
CA PRO A 178 14.46 3.48 19.19
C PRO A 178 13.31 3.84 18.25
N VAL A 179 13.36 5.03 17.67
CA VAL A 179 12.40 5.49 16.66
C VAL A 179 12.90 5.03 15.29
N GLU A 180 12.18 4.08 14.69
CA GLU A 180 12.42 3.58 13.34
C GLU A 180 11.91 4.62 12.31
N VAL A 181 12.80 5.13 11.47
CA VAL A 181 12.50 6.09 10.39
C VAL A 181 12.76 5.42 9.05
N GLN A 182 11.74 5.35 8.20
CA GLN A 182 11.86 4.84 6.84
C GLN A 182 11.91 5.99 5.84
N ILE A 183 12.76 5.85 4.81
CA ILE A 183 12.72 6.68 3.62
C ILE A 183 12.60 5.80 2.38
N THR A 184 11.69 6.17 1.49
CA THR A 184 11.56 5.58 0.16
C THR A 184 11.65 6.69 -0.87
N GLY A 185 12.50 6.49 -1.87
CA GLY A 185 12.46 7.25 -3.11
C GLY A 185 12.08 6.30 -4.25
N SER A 186 11.19 6.73 -5.13
CA SER A 186 10.75 5.90 -6.26
C SER A 186 10.67 6.67 -7.56
N LEU A 187 11.24 6.09 -8.61
CA LEU A 187 10.99 6.48 -9.99
C LEU A 187 9.54 6.20 -10.40
N LEU A 188 8.89 5.20 -9.78
CA LEU A 188 7.56 4.72 -10.10
C LEU A 188 6.54 5.21 -9.06
N THR A 189 5.40 5.73 -9.51
CA THR A 189 4.24 6.02 -8.66
C THR A 189 3.01 5.34 -9.24
N TYR A 190 2.26 4.65 -8.38
CA TYR A 190 1.05 3.94 -8.76
C TYR A 190 -0.12 4.92 -8.83
N ASP A 191 -0.86 4.87 -9.94
CA ASP A 191 -1.97 5.77 -10.20
C ASP A 191 -3.26 5.11 -9.69
N ILE A 192 -3.54 5.33 -8.40
CA ILE A 192 -4.75 4.83 -7.73
C ILE A 192 -5.66 6.01 -7.34
N ASN A 193 -6.96 5.74 -7.23
CA ASN A 193 -7.89 6.71 -6.69
C ASN A 193 -7.69 6.80 -5.17
N ASP A 194 -7.11 7.90 -4.71
CA ASP A 194 -6.90 8.16 -3.29
C ASP A 194 -7.75 9.35 -2.83
N PRO A 195 -8.82 9.13 -2.05
CA PRO A 195 -9.71 10.20 -1.60
C PRO A 195 -9.04 11.18 -0.63
N LEU A 196 -7.85 10.86 -0.11
CA LEU A 196 -7.09 11.70 0.80
C LEU A 196 -5.85 12.34 0.16
N ALA A 197 -5.64 12.15 -1.14
CA ALA A 197 -4.51 12.74 -1.86
C ALA A 197 -4.48 14.27 -1.73
N GLY A 198 -3.29 14.84 -1.55
CA GLY A 198 -3.08 16.29 -1.45
C GLY A 198 -3.59 16.95 -0.16
N LYS A 199 -4.17 16.20 0.79
CA LYS A 199 -4.73 16.75 2.04
C LYS A 199 -3.71 16.93 3.18
N GLY A 200 -2.42 16.69 2.92
CA GLY A 200 -1.36 16.90 3.92
C GLY A 200 -1.13 18.37 4.26
N GLU A 201 -0.59 18.63 5.45
CA GLU A 201 -0.27 19.97 5.95
C GLU A 201 1.11 20.43 5.46
N ALA A 202 1.24 21.70 5.08
CA ALA A 202 2.54 22.28 4.73
C ALA A 202 3.47 22.39 5.95
N VAL A 203 4.73 21.96 5.79
CA VAL A 203 5.74 22.05 6.86
C VAL A 203 6.56 23.34 6.70
N LYS A 204 6.03 24.44 7.24
CA LYS A 204 6.61 25.79 7.07
C LYS A 204 8.10 25.88 7.44
N ALA A 205 8.52 25.18 8.50
CA ALA A 205 9.91 25.18 8.97
C ALA A 205 10.93 24.64 7.96
N LEU A 206 10.48 23.90 6.94
CA LEU A 206 11.32 23.27 5.92
C LEU A 206 10.98 23.73 4.49
N ALA A 207 10.05 24.68 4.33
CA ALA A 207 9.55 25.10 3.02
C ALA A 207 10.64 25.70 2.11
N ALA A 208 11.69 26.31 2.69
CA ALA A 208 12.82 26.83 1.90
C ALA A 208 13.62 25.69 1.24
N GLN A 209 13.75 24.54 1.90
CA GLN A 209 14.48 23.38 1.39
C GLN A 209 13.56 22.47 0.55
N TYR A 210 12.31 22.33 0.97
CA TYR A 210 11.30 21.46 0.36
C TYR A 210 9.96 22.20 0.22
N PRO A 211 9.77 22.98 -0.84
CA PRO A 211 8.59 23.86 -0.99
C PRO A 211 7.25 23.11 -1.01
N ASP A 212 7.24 21.90 -1.56
CA ASP A 212 6.08 21.03 -1.68
C ASP A 212 5.96 20.00 -0.55
N LEU A 213 6.80 20.09 0.50
CA LEU A 213 6.76 19.16 1.61
C LEU A 213 5.40 19.21 2.33
N ARG A 214 4.80 18.02 2.47
CA ARG A 214 3.54 17.82 3.17
C ARG A 214 3.69 16.78 4.28
N ARG A 215 3.17 17.10 5.46
CA ARG A 215 3.04 16.20 6.60
C ARG A 215 1.61 15.68 6.68
N SER A 216 1.43 14.39 6.83
CA SER A 216 0.12 13.77 7.10
C SER A 216 0.25 12.67 8.13
N ILE A 217 -0.80 12.44 8.92
CA ILE A 217 -0.94 11.22 9.73
C ILE A 217 -1.93 10.32 9.03
N ARG A 218 -1.49 9.15 8.60
CA ARG A 218 -2.29 8.21 7.83
C ARG A 218 -1.84 6.78 8.05
N GLU A 219 -2.82 5.87 8.22
CA GLU A 219 -2.62 4.42 8.26
C GLU A 219 -1.57 3.94 9.29
N GLY A 220 -1.48 4.62 10.44
CA GLY A 220 -0.54 4.31 11.52
C GLY A 220 0.86 4.93 11.34
N PHE A 221 1.02 5.90 10.44
CA PHE A 221 2.28 6.60 10.21
C PHE A 221 2.08 8.10 10.19
N VAL A 222 3.07 8.83 10.71
CA VAL A 222 3.32 10.19 10.24
C VAL A 222 4.20 10.09 9.00
N ARG A 223 3.79 10.77 7.93
CA ARG A 223 4.46 10.79 6.62
C ARG A 223 4.84 12.21 6.25
N TYR A 224 6.01 12.35 5.66
CA TYR A 224 6.55 13.57 5.11
C TYR A 224 6.86 13.30 3.64
N ALA A 225 5.95 13.72 2.76
CA ALA A 225 6.03 13.53 1.33
C ALA A 225 6.51 14.80 0.65
N PHE A 226 7.46 14.68 -0.28
CA PHE A 226 8.02 15.81 -1.02
C PHE A 226 8.61 15.38 -2.36
N THR A 227 8.77 16.34 -3.26
CA THR A 227 9.44 16.15 -4.54
C THR A 227 10.85 16.73 -4.48
N ARG A 228 11.84 15.97 -4.95
CA ARG A 228 13.19 16.50 -5.17
C ARG A 228 13.75 15.98 -6.49
N PHE A 229 14.34 16.86 -7.29
CA PHE A 229 14.89 16.51 -8.61
C PHE A 229 13.88 15.82 -9.56
N GLY A 230 12.59 16.17 -9.43
CA GLY A 230 11.50 15.57 -10.20
C GLY A 230 11.02 14.19 -9.71
N VAL A 231 11.53 13.70 -8.57
CA VAL A 231 11.23 12.38 -8.00
C VAL A 231 10.47 12.53 -6.68
N ALA A 232 9.53 11.63 -6.42
CA ALA A 232 8.79 11.57 -5.15
C ALA A 232 9.58 10.82 -4.08
N TYR A 233 9.67 11.42 -2.89
CA TYR A 233 10.27 10.83 -1.69
C TYR A 233 9.28 10.91 -0.54
N VAL A 234 9.28 9.87 0.29
CA VAL A 234 8.50 9.86 1.52
C VAL A 234 9.36 9.38 2.68
N VAL A 235 9.40 10.20 3.73
CA VAL A 235 9.90 9.82 5.05
C VAL A 235 8.70 9.44 5.91
N SER A 236 8.74 8.29 6.57
CA SER A 236 7.64 7.79 7.39
C SER A 236 8.11 7.19 8.71
N ILE A 237 7.33 7.42 9.76
CA ILE A 237 7.56 6.91 11.10
C ILE A 237 6.25 6.30 11.62
N HIS A 238 6.28 5.05 12.05
CA HIS A 238 5.11 4.39 12.63
C HIS A 238 4.78 5.00 13.99
N CYS A 239 3.57 5.53 14.14
CA CYS A 239 3.13 6.23 15.35
C CYS A 239 1.61 6.16 15.48
N LEU A 240 1.11 6.43 16.68
CA LEU A 240 -0.32 6.62 16.91
C LEU A 240 -0.58 8.08 17.29
N ASP A 241 -1.60 8.69 16.68
CA ASP A 241 -2.05 10.03 17.08
C ASP A 241 -2.80 9.94 18.42
N SER A 242 -2.03 9.98 19.50
CA SER A 242 -2.51 9.76 20.85
C SER A 242 -1.57 10.41 21.87
N VAL A 243 -1.95 10.31 23.15
CA VAL A 243 -1.09 10.73 24.25
C VAL A 243 0.20 9.87 24.27
N PRO A 244 1.39 10.48 24.45
CA PRO A 244 2.67 9.78 24.60
C PRO A 244 2.65 8.65 25.64
N ARG A 245 3.27 7.50 25.31
CA ARG A 245 3.44 6.37 26.23
C ARG A 245 4.79 5.69 26.01
N ALA A 246 5.36 5.12 27.08
CA ALA A 246 6.67 4.47 27.02
C ALA A 246 6.78 3.36 25.96
N LYS A 247 5.69 2.60 25.76
CA LYS A 247 5.63 1.48 24.80
C LYS A 247 4.99 1.83 23.45
N ARG A 248 4.49 3.05 23.27
CA ARG A 248 3.77 3.46 22.05
C ARG A 248 4.11 4.90 21.67
N LEU A 249 4.79 5.06 20.55
CA LEU A 249 5.23 6.35 20.03
C LEU A 249 4.02 7.20 19.62
N ALA A 250 3.88 8.38 20.23
CA ALA A 250 2.90 9.36 19.77
C ALA A 250 3.41 10.09 18.52
N CYS A 251 2.52 10.39 17.57
CA CYS A 251 2.93 11.10 16.35
C CYS A 251 3.56 12.47 16.64
N ARG A 252 3.11 13.17 17.69
CA ARG A 252 3.72 14.43 18.15
C ARG A 252 5.18 14.28 18.59
N GLU A 253 5.57 13.14 19.15
CA GLU A 253 6.97 12.85 19.52
C GLU A 253 7.82 12.45 18.30
N ALA A 254 7.18 11.98 17.22
CA ALA A 254 7.84 11.61 15.98
C ALA A 254 8.19 12.83 15.10
N TYR A 255 7.47 13.95 15.22
CA TYR A 255 7.70 15.13 14.35
C TYR A 255 9.13 15.68 14.43
N PRO A 256 9.71 15.94 15.63
CA PRO A 256 11.07 16.46 15.72
C PRO A 256 12.11 15.48 15.18
N VAL A 257 11.86 14.17 15.30
CA VAL A 257 12.74 13.12 14.76
C VAL A 257 12.71 13.14 13.23
N ALA A 258 11.52 13.20 12.63
CA ALA A 258 11.36 13.31 11.18
C ALA A 258 11.99 14.59 10.62
N GLU A 259 11.80 15.73 11.29
CA GLU A 259 12.38 17.00 10.86
C GLU A 259 13.91 17.00 10.95
N ARG A 260 14.50 16.39 11.98
CA ARG A 260 15.96 16.17 12.06
C ARG A 260 16.44 15.30 10.90
N PHE A 261 15.73 14.21 10.61
CA PHE A 261 16.06 13.31 9.51
C PHE A 261 16.04 14.05 8.16
N LEU A 262 14.98 14.83 7.90
CA LEU A 262 14.82 15.61 6.67
C LEU A 262 15.92 16.66 6.50
N LYS A 263 16.27 17.41 7.55
CA LYS A 263 17.37 18.41 7.51
C LYS A 263 18.73 17.79 7.19
N ALA A 264 18.93 16.55 7.64
CA ALA A 264 20.16 15.80 7.44
C ALA A 264 20.28 15.17 6.05
N LEU A 265 19.21 15.15 5.23
CA LEU A 265 19.26 14.52 3.91
C LEU A 265 20.29 15.21 3.00
N ARG A 266 21.17 14.40 2.43
CA ARG A 266 22.22 14.77 1.46
C ARG A 266 22.25 13.77 0.31
N ILE A 267 22.88 14.13 -0.80
CA ILE A 267 23.08 13.21 -1.92
C ILE A 267 24.14 12.18 -1.53
N ALA A 268 23.72 10.93 -1.37
CA ALA A 268 24.59 9.81 -1.01
C ALA A 268 24.93 8.92 -2.22
N GLY A 269 24.19 9.02 -3.33
CA GLY A 269 24.49 8.25 -4.54
C GLY A 269 23.34 8.20 -5.55
N GLY A 270 23.27 7.10 -6.29
CA GLY A 270 22.37 6.90 -7.42
C GLY A 270 23.05 7.19 -8.76
N ARG A 271 22.37 6.87 -9.87
CA ARG A 271 22.95 7.04 -11.21
C ARG A 271 21.92 7.45 -12.26
N PRO A 272 22.36 8.20 -13.30
CA PRO A 272 21.58 8.36 -14.52
C PRO A 272 21.15 7.02 -15.09
N SER A 273 19.92 6.98 -15.60
CA SER A 273 19.33 5.79 -16.19
C SER A 273 18.45 6.18 -17.38
N ARG A 274 18.07 5.19 -18.19
CA ARG A 274 17.18 5.43 -19.34
C ARG A 274 15.81 5.90 -18.82
N PRO A 275 15.25 7.01 -19.35
CA PRO A 275 13.91 7.43 -19.03
C PRO A 275 12.90 6.30 -19.25
N ARG A 276 11.86 6.26 -18.42
CA ARG A 276 10.75 5.32 -18.55
C ARG A 276 9.52 6.05 -19.05
N GLY A 277 8.66 5.28 -19.70
CA GLY A 277 7.33 5.73 -20.11
C GLY A 277 6.29 5.33 -19.08
N TYR A 278 5.11 5.92 -19.21
CA TYR A 278 3.91 5.52 -18.51
C TYR A 278 3.56 4.06 -18.83
N LEU A 279 3.26 3.27 -17.80
CA LEU A 279 2.73 1.92 -17.94
C LEU A 279 1.21 1.99 -17.81
N ALA A 280 0.52 1.88 -18.94
CA ALA A 280 -0.93 1.93 -19.00
C ALA A 280 -1.56 0.66 -18.41
N SER A 281 -2.71 0.81 -17.75
CA SER A 281 -3.53 -0.31 -17.26
C SER A 281 -3.93 -1.25 -18.41
N GLN A 282 -3.51 -2.51 -18.30
CA GLN A 282 -3.82 -3.59 -19.24
C GLN A 282 -4.76 -4.62 -18.60
N PRO A 283 -5.62 -5.30 -19.38
CA PRO A 283 -6.31 -6.51 -18.93
C PRO A 283 -5.32 -7.57 -18.41
N VAL A 284 -5.72 -8.30 -17.38
CA VAL A 284 -4.91 -9.36 -16.76
C VAL A 284 -5.19 -10.68 -17.46
N GLU A 285 -4.13 -11.38 -17.84
CA GLU A 285 -4.25 -12.75 -18.33
C GLU A 285 -4.72 -13.69 -17.21
N ARG A 286 -5.78 -14.44 -17.49
CA ARG A 286 -6.38 -15.42 -16.58
C ARG A 286 -6.57 -16.73 -17.34
N PRO A 287 -6.53 -17.89 -16.67
CA PRO A 287 -6.77 -19.18 -17.32
C PRO A 287 -8.06 -19.19 -18.14
N ALA A 288 -8.08 -19.95 -19.24
CA ALA A 288 -9.26 -20.09 -20.09
C ALA A 288 -10.20 -21.20 -19.59
N VAL A 289 -9.64 -22.23 -18.93
CA VAL A 289 -10.41 -23.38 -18.45
C VAL A 289 -11.16 -22.98 -17.17
N PRO A 290 -12.50 -23.08 -17.11
CA PRO A 290 -13.24 -22.80 -15.89
C PRO A 290 -12.95 -23.87 -14.82
N SER A 291 -12.85 -23.44 -13.57
CA SER A 291 -12.77 -24.34 -12.42
C SER A 291 -14.17 -24.89 -12.11
N PRO A 292 -14.31 -26.20 -11.83
CA PRO A 292 -15.59 -26.76 -11.40
C PRO A 292 -15.99 -26.28 -10.00
N ASP A 293 -15.02 -25.98 -9.13
CA ASP A 293 -15.26 -25.75 -7.71
C ASP A 293 -14.99 -24.31 -7.26
N PHE A 294 -13.94 -23.67 -7.81
CA PHE A 294 -13.50 -22.38 -7.31
C PHE A 294 -14.50 -21.27 -7.64
N THR A 295 -15.17 -20.79 -6.59
CA THR A 295 -16.10 -19.65 -6.67
C THR A 295 -15.69 -18.55 -5.69
N TYR A 296 -16.04 -17.32 -6.02
CA TYR A 296 -15.73 -16.15 -5.20
C TYR A 296 -16.85 -15.11 -5.30
N ARG A 297 -17.02 -14.28 -4.27
CA ARG A 297 -17.91 -13.12 -4.29
C ARG A 297 -17.22 -11.91 -4.92
N PRO A 298 -17.96 -10.95 -5.49
CA PRO A 298 -17.42 -9.69 -6.00
C PRO A 298 -16.50 -8.97 -5.00
N SER A 299 -15.49 -8.28 -5.50
CA SER A 299 -14.63 -7.41 -4.67
C SER A 299 -15.47 -6.31 -4.00
N GLY A 300 -15.16 -6.03 -2.74
CA GLY A 300 -15.91 -5.11 -1.89
C GLY A 300 -17.19 -5.70 -1.26
N GLU A 301 -17.61 -6.90 -1.66
CA GLU A 301 -18.75 -7.60 -1.03
C GLU A 301 -18.32 -8.31 0.27
N ILE A 302 -18.09 -7.53 1.32
CA ILE A 302 -17.83 -8.05 2.67
C ILE A 302 -19.10 -8.68 3.28
N ILE A 303 -18.93 -9.44 4.37
CA ILE A 303 -20.07 -10.03 5.10
C ILE A 303 -21.05 -8.92 5.51
N PRO A 304 -22.37 -9.06 5.31
CA PRO A 304 -23.34 -8.06 5.73
C PRO A 304 -23.16 -7.66 7.21
N ASP A 305 -23.21 -6.35 7.47
CA ASP A 305 -23.04 -5.73 8.79
C ASP A 305 -21.67 -5.94 9.48
N SER A 306 -20.66 -6.43 8.73
CA SER A 306 -19.28 -6.58 9.22
C SER A 306 -18.45 -5.29 9.13
N GLY A 307 -18.84 -4.36 8.25
CA GLY A 307 -18.10 -3.12 8.02
C GLY A 307 -18.07 -2.16 9.21
N TYR A 308 -17.13 -1.21 9.17
CA TYR A 308 -17.04 -0.17 10.19
C TYR A 308 -18.26 0.76 10.11
N ARG A 309 -19.03 0.87 11.21
CA ARG A 309 -20.31 1.63 11.26
C ARG A 309 -21.29 1.26 10.12
N GLY A 310 -21.31 -0.01 9.72
CA GLY A 310 -22.22 -0.51 8.68
C GLY A 310 -21.88 -0.07 7.26
N GLN A 311 -20.71 0.53 7.02
CA GLN A 311 -20.26 0.87 5.67
C GLN A 311 -19.93 -0.39 4.85
N PRO A 312 -20.08 -0.35 3.52
CA PRO A 312 -19.72 -1.47 2.66
C PRO A 312 -18.20 -1.66 2.59
N GLY A 313 -17.77 -2.74 1.93
CA GLY A 313 -16.36 -2.90 1.54
C GLY A 313 -15.93 -1.91 0.46
N HIS A 314 -14.71 -2.08 -0.04
CA HIS A 314 -14.17 -1.25 -1.11
C HIS A 314 -14.00 -2.09 -2.39
N PRO A 315 -14.87 -1.93 -3.40
CA PRO A 315 -14.72 -2.62 -4.68
C PRO A 315 -13.45 -2.17 -5.39
N ASP A 316 -12.58 -3.12 -5.72
CA ASP A 316 -11.34 -2.88 -6.44
C ASP A 316 -11.02 -4.05 -7.36
N PHE A 317 -11.10 -3.80 -8.67
CA PHE A 317 -10.82 -4.80 -9.72
C PHE A 317 -9.37 -4.78 -10.19
N THR A 318 -8.48 -4.14 -9.43
CA THR A 318 -7.09 -3.95 -9.78
C THR A 318 -6.22 -5.13 -9.32
N VAL A 319 -5.46 -5.69 -10.25
CA VAL A 319 -4.34 -6.60 -9.95
C VAL A 319 -3.07 -5.75 -9.84
N TYR A 320 -2.59 -5.55 -8.63
CA TYR A 320 -1.46 -4.65 -8.36
C TYR A 320 -0.10 -5.24 -8.74
N SER A 321 0.00 -6.56 -8.81
CA SER A 321 1.20 -7.28 -9.23
C SER A 321 0.84 -8.70 -9.65
N GLN A 322 1.55 -9.24 -10.64
CA GLN A 322 1.46 -10.65 -10.97
C GLN A 322 2.29 -11.45 -9.96
N ILE A 323 1.63 -12.02 -8.96
CA ILE A 323 2.27 -12.78 -7.90
C ILE A 323 2.03 -14.29 -8.01
N ARG A 324 2.86 -15.09 -7.34
CA ARG A 324 2.44 -16.44 -6.93
C ARG A 324 1.58 -16.37 -5.66
N PHE A 325 0.58 -17.24 -5.59
CA PHE A 325 -0.43 -17.23 -4.51
C PHE A 325 0.19 -17.55 -3.15
N PRO A 326 0.01 -16.74 -2.06
CA PRO A 326 0.80 -16.72 -0.81
C PRO A 326 0.90 -18.01 0.05
N LEU A 327 0.05 -19.01 -0.18
CA LEU A 327 0.23 -20.36 0.39
C LEU A 327 0.83 -21.33 -0.64
N GLU A 328 1.50 -22.39 -0.17
CA GLU A 328 2.18 -23.36 -1.03
C GLU A 328 1.23 -24.16 -1.94
N ALA A 329 0.05 -24.54 -1.44
CA ALA A 329 -0.86 -25.42 -2.15
C ALA A 329 -2.32 -24.99 -2.00
N ALA A 330 -3.12 -25.38 -2.99
CA ALA A 330 -4.58 -25.38 -2.93
C ALA A 330 -5.10 -26.66 -2.22
N PRO A 331 -6.31 -26.65 -1.63
CA PRO A 331 -7.22 -25.51 -1.55
C PRO A 331 -6.81 -24.47 -0.50
N ALA A 332 -7.29 -23.24 -0.66
CA ALA A 332 -7.19 -22.17 0.32
C ALA A 332 -8.52 -21.41 0.37
N TYR A 333 -8.76 -20.66 1.46
CA TYR A 333 -10.05 -20.02 1.70
C TYR A 333 -9.89 -18.58 2.16
N ALA A 334 -10.20 -17.63 1.28
CA ALA A 334 -10.21 -16.21 1.61
C ALA A 334 -11.57 -15.83 2.21
N ASN A 335 -11.60 -15.55 3.51
CA ASN A 335 -12.82 -15.25 4.26
C ASN A 335 -12.51 -14.60 5.62
N SER A 336 -13.48 -13.92 6.22
CA SER A 336 -13.32 -13.19 7.49
C SER A 336 -12.75 -14.02 8.63
N GLN A 337 -11.75 -13.49 9.35
CA GLN A 337 -11.38 -14.03 10.66
C GLN A 337 -12.41 -13.70 11.75
N SER A 338 -12.92 -12.47 11.79
CA SER A 338 -13.75 -11.98 12.91
C SER A 338 -15.24 -12.31 12.79
N PHE A 339 -15.78 -12.36 11.58
CA PHE A 339 -17.24 -12.44 11.34
C PHE A 339 -17.70 -13.79 10.77
N LEU A 340 -16.81 -14.79 10.78
CA LEU A 340 -17.12 -16.20 10.47
C LEU A 340 -17.02 -17.09 11.72
N ASN A 341 -17.10 -18.42 11.55
CA ASN A 341 -17.10 -19.39 12.66
C ASN A 341 -15.84 -19.25 13.52
N TRP A 342 -16.02 -19.41 14.83
CA TRP A 342 -15.06 -19.07 15.89
C TRP A 342 -14.70 -17.57 16.01
N GLY A 343 -14.95 -16.75 15.00
CA GLY A 343 -14.61 -15.33 14.95
C GLY A 343 -15.12 -14.50 16.15
N ASP A 344 -14.36 -13.48 16.52
CA ASP A 344 -14.55 -12.66 17.72
C ASP A 344 -15.54 -11.50 17.57
N CYS A 345 -16.16 -11.38 16.40
CA CYS A 345 -17.05 -10.28 16.04
C CYS A 345 -16.41 -8.90 16.24
N PHE A 346 -15.08 -8.83 16.11
CA PHE A 346 -14.28 -7.64 16.42
C PHE A 346 -14.61 -7.03 17.80
N HIS A 347 -14.76 -7.91 18.79
CA HIS A 347 -15.13 -7.55 20.18
C HIS A 347 -16.45 -6.76 20.34
N ARG A 348 -17.30 -6.67 19.31
CA ARG A 348 -18.64 -6.05 19.38
C ARG A 348 -19.64 -6.91 20.16
N GLY A 349 -19.26 -8.13 20.52
CA GLY A 349 -20.01 -9.06 21.34
C GLY A 349 -20.66 -10.18 20.53
N ARG A 350 -20.76 -11.34 21.19
CA ARG A 350 -21.41 -12.57 20.71
C ARG A 350 -22.70 -12.82 21.48
N ILE A 351 -23.75 -13.34 20.83
CA ILE A 351 -25.02 -13.70 21.48
C ILE A 351 -25.49 -15.10 21.02
N PRO A 352 -25.76 -16.03 21.95
CA PRO A 352 -25.27 -16.00 23.34
C PRO A 352 -23.74 -16.03 23.36
N SER A 353 -23.14 -15.80 24.52
CA SER A 353 -21.71 -16.10 24.70
C SER A 353 -21.49 -17.61 24.50
N PRO A 354 -20.54 -18.03 23.64
CA PRO A 354 -20.29 -19.45 23.43
C PRO A 354 -19.89 -20.17 24.72
N SER A 355 -20.50 -21.31 24.99
CA SER A 355 -20.25 -22.14 26.18
C SER A 355 -19.20 -23.25 25.97
N GLY A 356 -18.78 -23.48 24.72
CA GLY A 356 -17.82 -24.51 24.36
C GLY A 356 -17.82 -24.79 22.85
N LYS A 357 -17.00 -25.75 22.42
CA LYS A 357 -16.91 -26.19 21.02
C LYS A 357 -18.31 -26.51 20.46
N GLY A 358 -18.61 -26.02 19.27
CA GLY A 358 -19.88 -26.32 18.60
C GLY A 358 -21.06 -25.47 19.09
N ALA A 359 -20.89 -24.62 20.10
CA ALA A 359 -21.95 -23.74 20.56
C ALA A 359 -22.36 -22.75 19.46
N SER A 360 -23.66 -22.64 19.19
CA SER A 360 -24.20 -21.65 18.27
C SER A 360 -24.13 -20.26 18.89
N TYR A 361 -23.72 -19.28 18.09
CA TYR A 361 -23.76 -17.86 18.42
C TYR A 361 -24.01 -17.03 17.17
N ARG A 362 -24.12 -15.72 17.35
CA ARG A 362 -24.03 -14.72 16.28
C ARG A 362 -23.33 -13.48 16.79
N CYS A 363 -22.81 -12.66 15.88
CA CYS A 363 -22.34 -11.33 16.25
C CYS A 363 -23.53 -10.43 16.62
N LYS A 364 -23.37 -9.51 17.57
CA LYS A 364 -24.43 -8.54 17.91
C LYS A 364 -24.89 -7.74 16.69
N SER A 365 -23.95 -7.40 15.81
CA SER A 365 -24.19 -6.62 14.60
C SER A 365 -24.83 -7.41 13.46
N SER A 366 -24.93 -8.75 13.53
CA SER A 366 -25.39 -9.57 12.40
C SER A 366 -26.42 -10.61 12.86
N THR A 367 -27.24 -11.06 11.92
CA THR A 367 -28.17 -12.18 12.10
C THR A 367 -27.58 -13.52 11.67
N LYS A 368 -26.39 -13.52 11.05
CA LYS A 368 -25.68 -14.74 10.62
C LYS A 368 -25.41 -15.65 11.82
N LYS A 369 -25.93 -16.89 11.75
CA LYS A 369 -25.64 -17.94 12.73
C LYS A 369 -24.23 -18.45 12.49
N LEU A 370 -23.46 -18.55 13.57
CA LEU A 370 -22.08 -19.00 13.61
C LEU A 370 -21.94 -20.09 14.66
N VAL A 371 -20.89 -20.89 14.53
CA VAL A 371 -20.56 -21.96 15.46
C VAL A 371 -19.19 -21.68 16.08
N PHE A 372 -19.05 -21.91 17.38
CA PHE A 372 -17.78 -21.75 18.09
C PHE A 372 -16.88 -22.96 17.85
N ASP A 373 -16.38 -23.06 16.62
CA ASP A 373 -15.49 -24.11 16.16
C ASP A 373 -14.70 -23.60 14.95
N GLU A 374 -13.40 -23.47 15.10
CA GLU A 374 -12.52 -22.99 14.02
C GLU A 374 -12.47 -23.99 12.86
N SER A 375 -12.74 -25.28 13.12
CA SER A 375 -12.81 -26.35 12.12
C SER A 375 -14.13 -26.44 11.38
N ALA A 376 -15.10 -25.57 11.69
CA ALA A 376 -16.41 -25.56 11.04
C ALA A 376 -16.27 -25.47 9.50
N GLY A 377 -17.01 -26.31 8.78
CA GLY A 377 -16.84 -26.49 7.32
C GLY A 377 -16.98 -25.20 6.50
N GLU A 378 -17.80 -24.24 6.93
CA GLU A 378 -17.94 -22.95 6.24
C GLU A 378 -16.64 -22.12 6.24
N ASN A 379 -15.73 -22.32 7.21
CA ASN A 379 -14.40 -21.71 7.18
C ASN A 379 -13.53 -22.26 6.02
N TYR A 380 -13.85 -23.45 5.51
CA TYR A 380 -13.11 -24.21 4.50
C TYR A 380 -13.97 -24.50 3.28
N ALA A 381 -14.77 -23.53 2.86
CA ALA A 381 -15.67 -23.64 1.72
C ALA A 381 -15.57 -22.43 0.78
N TYR A 382 -15.93 -22.65 -0.48
CA TYR A 382 -16.24 -21.59 -1.43
C TYR A 382 -17.73 -21.18 -1.31
N PRO A 383 -18.12 -19.96 -1.70
CA PRO A 383 -17.30 -18.94 -2.35
C PRO A 383 -16.33 -18.24 -1.38
N TRP A 384 -15.17 -17.82 -1.89
CA TRP A 384 -14.34 -16.81 -1.21
C TRP A 384 -15.13 -15.52 -1.00
N GLN A 385 -14.78 -14.78 0.03
CA GLN A 385 -15.38 -13.50 0.34
C GLN A 385 -14.31 -12.49 0.77
N ASP A 386 -14.37 -11.32 0.13
CA ASP A 386 -13.54 -10.17 0.47
C ASP A 386 -13.77 -9.80 1.94
N ASN A 387 -12.70 -9.44 2.65
CA ASN A 387 -12.80 -8.91 4.00
C ASN A 387 -12.04 -7.59 4.19
N PHE A 388 -11.54 -6.98 3.11
CA PHE A 388 -10.98 -5.64 3.12
C PHE A 388 -12.05 -4.61 3.53
N CYS A 389 -11.70 -3.66 4.39
CA CYS A 389 -12.65 -2.73 5.02
C CYS A 389 -13.67 -3.33 6.01
N GLU A 390 -13.59 -4.63 6.36
CA GLU A 390 -14.29 -5.13 7.54
C GLU A 390 -13.89 -4.32 8.78
N ALA A 391 -14.77 -4.26 9.78
CA ALA A 391 -14.52 -3.47 10.96
C ALA A 391 -13.24 -3.91 11.70
N ARG A 392 -12.26 -2.99 11.73
CA ARG A 392 -11.08 -3.01 12.58
C ARG A 392 -10.70 -1.58 12.95
N ASP A 393 -9.96 -1.41 14.03
CA ASP A 393 -9.40 -0.12 14.45
C ASP A 393 -8.04 0.15 13.79
N PHE A 394 -7.92 -0.14 12.49
CA PHE A 394 -6.73 0.14 11.70
C PHE A 394 -7.03 1.17 10.63
N GLY A 395 -6.12 2.12 10.43
CA GLY A 395 -6.25 3.12 9.37
C GLY A 395 -6.06 2.49 8.00
N VAL A 396 -7.03 2.69 7.10
CA VAL A 396 -7.05 2.23 5.70
C VAL A 396 -7.71 3.31 4.86
N GLY A 397 -6.92 4.10 4.14
CA GLY A 397 -7.45 5.29 3.45
C GLY A 397 -8.40 5.00 2.28
N GLN A 398 -8.40 3.76 1.77
CA GLN A 398 -9.31 3.30 0.72
C GLN A 398 -10.73 2.99 1.23
N CYS A 399 -10.88 2.74 2.53
CA CYS A 399 -12.18 2.48 3.14
C CYS A 399 -12.96 3.78 3.36
N ALA A 400 -14.29 3.74 3.20
CA ALA A 400 -15.15 4.92 3.32
C ALA A 400 -15.00 5.69 4.64
N THR A 401 -14.71 5.00 5.74
CA THR A 401 -14.51 5.63 7.06
C THR A 401 -13.05 5.97 7.36
N GLY A 402 -12.12 5.63 6.47
CA GLY A 402 -10.67 5.66 6.73
C GLY A 402 -10.19 4.58 7.70
N LEU A 403 -11.08 3.73 8.20
CA LEU A 403 -10.80 2.60 9.08
C LEU A 403 -11.32 1.29 8.49
N GLY A 404 -10.59 0.21 8.73
CA GLY A 404 -11.01 -1.11 8.32
C GLY A 404 -9.88 -2.14 8.37
N HIS A 405 -10.20 -3.34 7.90
CA HIS A 405 -9.23 -4.41 7.71
C HIS A 405 -8.26 -4.06 6.58
N GLN A 406 -6.95 -4.18 6.83
CA GLN A 406 -5.86 -3.70 5.96
C GLN A 406 -5.49 -4.63 4.79
N GLY A 407 -6.10 -5.80 4.70
CA GLY A 407 -5.74 -6.84 3.74
C GLY A 407 -6.80 -7.92 3.66
N GLN A 408 -6.36 -9.14 3.35
CA GLN A 408 -7.21 -10.32 3.24
C GLN A 408 -6.74 -11.43 4.17
N ASP A 409 -7.68 -12.03 4.91
CA ASP A 409 -7.41 -13.25 5.67
C ASP A 409 -7.58 -14.47 4.78
N ILE A 410 -6.63 -15.40 4.86
CA ILE A 410 -6.56 -16.62 4.07
C ILE A 410 -6.35 -17.81 5.00
N ARG A 411 -7.32 -18.71 5.05
CA ARG A 411 -7.21 -20.01 5.73
C ARG A 411 -6.57 -21.03 4.78
N PRO A 412 -5.76 -21.97 5.32
CA PRO A 412 -5.14 -23.04 4.55
C PRO A 412 -6.15 -24.14 4.21
N SER A 413 -5.70 -25.23 3.61
CA SER A 413 -6.57 -26.31 3.09
C SER A 413 -7.44 -27.01 4.12
N SER A 414 -7.02 -27.06 5.39
CA SER A 414 -7.83 -27.65 6.46
C SER A 414 -7.44 -27.15 7.85
N CYS A 415 -8.21 -27.57 8.86
CA CYS A 415 -7.99 -27.32 10.28
C CYS A 415 -7.56 -28.60 11.02
N PRO A 416 -6.26 -28.95 11.07
CA PRO A 416 -5.82 -30.06 11.90
C PRO A 416 -6.13 -29.76 13.37
N LEU A 417 -6.87 -30.63 14.04
CA LEU A 417 -7.17 -30.48 15.46
C LEU A 417 -6.18 -31.29 16.30
N ARG A 418 -5.75 -30.72 17.42
CA ARG A 418 -4.87 -31.44 18.37
C ARG A 418 -5.54 -32.67 18.99
N ASN A 419 -6.86 -32.62 19.16
CA ASN A 419 -7.71 -33.73 19.60
C ASN A 419 -9.19 -33.43 19.24
N ALA A 420 -10.08 -34.41 19.40
CA ALA A 420 -11.50 -34.28 19.03
C ALA A 420 -12.24 -33.13 19.75
N GLY A 421 -11.83 -32.80 20.97
CA GLY A 421 -12.44 -31.74 21.79
C GLY A 421 -11.91 -30.33 21.49
N ALA A 422 -10.84 -30.19 20.72
CA ALA A 422 -10.26 -28.88 20.39
C ALA A 422 -11.19 -28.10 19.46
N ASP A 423 -11.47 -26.85 19.80
CA ASP A 423 -12.25 -25.88 19.03
C ASP A 423 -11.38 -25.02 18.09
N ARG A 424 -10.07 -25.24 18.09
CA ARG A 424 -9.07 -24.46 17.36
C ARG A 424 -8.15 -25.32 16.53
N CYS A 425 -7.68 -24.77 15.41
CA CYS A 425 -6.69 -25.42 14.55
C CYS A 425 -5.30 -25.41 15.21
N ASP A 426 -4.58 -26.51 15.10
CA ASP A 426 -3.17 -26.62 15.44
C ASP A 426 -2.34 -25.78 14.46
N PRO A 427 -1.62 -24.72 14.93
CA PRO A 427 -0.92 -23.80 14.04
C PRO A 427 0.37 -24.42 13.47
N ASN A 428 1.03 -23.67 12.56
CA ASN A 428 2.35 -23.97 12.01
C ASN A 428 2.40 -25.27 11.16
N LYS A 429 1.32 -25.56 10.42
CA LYS A 429 1.23 -26.76 9.55
C LYS A 429 1.46 -26.48 8.08
N TYR A 430 1.19 -25.26 7.63
CA TYR A 430 1.16 -24.90 6.21
C TYR A 430 2.19 -23.83 5.89
N ALA A 431 2.90 -24.00 4.78
CA ALA A 431 3.94 -23.07 4.35
C ALA A 431 3.36 -21.78 3.78
N VAL A 432 3.97 -20.66 4.19
CA VAL A 432 3.81 -19.33 3.59
C VAL A 432 5.05 -19.05 2.77
N LEU A 433 4.86 -18.70 1.51
CA LEU A 433 5.98 -18.43 0.59
C LEU A 433 6.06 -16.95 0.22
N ALA A 434 7.22 -16.50 -0.24
CA ALA A 434 7.40 -15.18 -0.83
C ALA A 434 6.65 -15.08 -2.17
N VAL A 435 5.81 -14.07 -2.31
CA VAL A 435 4.92 -13.92 -3.48
C VAL A 435 5.62 -13.42 -4.75
N ARG A 436 6.84 -12.90 -4.60
CA ARG A 436 7.73 -12.35 -5.64
C ARG A 436 9.19 -12.41 -5.15
N ASP A 437 10.13 -12.21 -6.06
CA ASP A 437 11.50 -11.84 -5.71
C ASP A 437 11.52 -10.50 -4.96
N GLY A 438 12.29 -10.40 -3.87
CA GLY A 438 12.39 -9.14 -3.15
C GLY A 438 13.31 -9.17 -1.94
N VAL A 439 13.21 -8.11 -1.13
CA VAL A 439 13.98 -7.94 0.11
C VAL A 439 13.04 -7.85 1.30
N LEU A 440 13.39 -8.57 2.37
CA LEU A 440 12.63 -8.56 3.61
C LEU A 440 12.90 -7.30 4.43
N LEU A 441 11.84 -6.72 4.97
CA LEU A 441 11.80 -5.61 5.92
C LEU A 441 11.12 -6.11 7.20
N ARG A 442 11.93 -6.53 8.18
CA ARG A 442 11.45 -7.03 9.47
C ARG A 442 12.55 -6.99 10.54
N SER A 443 12.33 -6.23 11.62
CA SER A 443 13.14 -6.32 12.84
C SER A 443 12.80 -7.61 13.59
N ALA A 444 13.77 -8.16 14.34
CA ALA A 444 13.54 -9.34 15.16
C ALA A 444 12.33 -9.18 16.09
N LYS A 445 11.63 -10.28 16.37
CA LYS A 445 10.39 -10.35 17.19
C LYS A 445 9.18 -9.61 16.65
N LYS A 446 9.26 -8.89 15.52
CA LYS A 446 8.07 -8.27 14.91
C LYS A 446 7.16 -9.38 14.34
N GLN A 447 5.86 -9.18 14.47
CA GLN A 447 4.84 -10.14 14.03
C GLN A 447 4.47 -10.08 12.55
N ALA A 448 4.95 -9.05 11.85
CA ALA A 448 4.73 -8.87 10.43
C ALA A 448 6.06 -8.93 9.68
N ALA A 449 6.09 -9.66 8.57
CA ALA A 449 7.18 -9.61 7.59
C ALA A 449 6.70 -8.83 6.37
N THR A 450 7.47 -7.83 5.93
CA THR A 450 7.17 -7.11 4.69
C THR A 450 8.19 -7.48 3.62
N LEU A 451 7.73 -7.93 2.46
CA LEU A 451 8.53 -8.14 1.26
C LEU A 451 8.48 -6.86 0.40
N ILE A 452 9.63 -6.30 0.09
CA ILE A 452 9.79 -5.16 -0.82
C ILE A 452 10.19 -5.69 -2.19
N VAL A 453 9.34 -5.47 -3.20
CA VAL A 453 9.67 -5.70 -4.61
C VAL A 453 10.14 -4.39 -5.22
N ASN A 454 11.35 -4.39 -5.75
CA ASN A 454 11.99 -3.24 -6.38
C ASN A 454 12.54 -3.67 -7.74
N SER A 455 11.68 -3.66 -8.75
CA SER A 455 11.97 -4.16 -10.10
C SER A 455 11.96 -3.01 -11.12
N ARG A 456 12.11 -3.31 -12.41
CA ARG A 456 12.05 -2.26 -13.45
C ARG A 456 10.65 -1.67 -13.60
N THR A 457 9.62 -2.43 -13.27
CA THR A 457 8.21 -2.08 -13.51
C THR A 457 7.40 -1.99 -12.23
N GLU A 458 7.94 -2.43 -11.09
CA GLU A 458 7.20 -2.49 -9.83
C GLU A 458 8.03 -1.92 -8.68
N HIS A 459 7.36 -1.17 -7.80
CA HIS A 459 7.86 -0.78 -6.49
C HIS A 459 6.73 -0.94 -5.48
N ILE A 460 6.57 -2.17 -5.00
CA ILE A 460 5.38 -2.63 -4.28
C ILE A 460 5.79 -3.41 -3.03
N ARG A 461 4.96 -3.39 -1.98
CA ARG A 461 5.18 -4.15 -0.74
C ARG A 461 4.07 -5.16 -0.51
N PHE A 462 4.44 -6.30 0.03
CA PHE A 462 3.52 -7.33 0.52
C PHE A 462 3.80 -7.59 2.00
N ARG A 463 2.76 -7.57 2.84
CA ARG A 463 2.92 -7.85 4.28
C ARG A 463 2.25 -9.19 4.63
N TYR A 464 2.95 -10.00 5.40
CA TYR A 464 2.50 -11.29 5.91
C TYR A 464 2.41 -11.18 7.43
N MET A 465 1.25 -11.48 7.99
CA MET A 465 0.99 -11.40 9.43
C MET A 465 0.51 -12.74 9.99
N HIS A 466 0.44 -12.79 11.32
CA HIS A 466 0.03 -13.94 12.15
C HIS A 466 0.93 -15.17 12.09
N MET A 467 2.08 -15.09 11.42
CA MET A 467 3.15 -16.09 11.51
C MET A 467 3.88 -16.00 12.87
N SER A 468 4.53 -17.08 13.29
CA SER A 468 5.30 -17.14 14.55
C SER A 468 6.57 -16.25 14.48
N PRO A 469 6.71 -15.21 15.32
CA PRO A 469 7.91 -14.36 15.32
C PRO A 469 9.19 -15.11 15.70
N THR A 470 9.09 -16.05 16.64
CA THR A 470 10.22 -16.89 17.05
C THR A 470 10.71 -17.78 15.90
N GLN A 471 9.78 -18.36 15.14
CA GLN A 471 10.15 -19.17 13.98
C GLN A 471 10.74 -18.30 12.87
N MET A 472 10.11 -17.15 12.56
CA MET A 472 10.64 -16.20 11.58
C MET A 472 12.05 -15.70 11.93
N ASP A 473 12.34 -15.45 13.21
CA ASP A 473 13.69 -15.07 13.65
C ASP A 473 14.68 -16.23 13.43
N THR A 474 14.29 -17.45 13.78
CA THR A 474 15.11 -18.67 13.59
C THR A 474 15.39 -18.94 12.12
N ASP A 475 14.40 -18.72 11.26
CA ASP A 475 14.50 -18.92 9.82
C ASP A 475 15.24 -17.77 9.12
N GLY A 476 15.69 -16.75 9.85
CA GLY A 476 16.40 -15.60 9.29
C GLY A 476 15.52 -14.67 8.44
N VAL A 477 14.22 -14.60 8.71
CA VAL A 477 13.27 -13.69 8.04
C VAL A 477 13.43 -12.29 8.66
N LEU A 478 14.54 -11.64 8.32
CA LEU A 478 14.99 -10.39 8.92
C LEU A 478 15.33 -9.35 7.84
N HIS A 479 15.50 -8.09 8.25
CA HIS A 479 15.91 -6.99 7.39
C HIS A 479 17.07 -7.35 6.45
N GLY A 480 16.91 -7.03 5.17
CA GLY A 480 17.99 -7.08 4.17
C GLY A 480 18.16 -8.45 3.51
N ARG A 481 17.56 -9.51 4.05
CA ARG A 481 17.57 -10.81 3.38
C ARG A 481 16.81 -10.74 2.06
N ARG A 482 17.49 -11.14 0.98
CA ARG A 482 16.87 -11.37 -0.33
C ARG A 482 16.19 -12.73 -0.32
N VAL A 483 15.01 -12.80 -0.91
CA VAL A 483 14.25 -14.04 -1.11
C VAL A 483 13.76 -14.13 -2.54
N TYR A 484 13.60 -15.35 -3.02
CA TYR A 484 13.05 -15.62 -4.35
C TYR A 484 11.56 -15.90 -4.29
N GLU A 485 10.86 -15.62 -5.39
CA GLU A 485 9.49 -16.04 -5.59
C GLU A 485 9.33 -17.55 -5.31
N GLY A 486 8.38 -17.92 -4.43
CA GLY A 486 8.17 -19.31 -4.01
C GLY A 486 9.02 -19.80 -2.84
N GLU A 487 9.99 -19.00 -2.35
CA GLU A 487 10.76 -19.36 -1.17
C GLU A 487 9.91 -19.34 0.10
N LYS A 488 10.02 -20.37 0.95
CA LYS A 488 9.32 -20.42 2.24
C LYS A 488 9.86 -19.35 3.19
N ILE A 489 8.98 -18.46 3.66
CA ILE A 489 9.30 -17.36 4.58
C ILE A 489 8.54 -17.44 5.90
N GLY A 490 7.79 -18.52 6.12
CA GLY A 490 7.14 -18.80 7.40
C GLY A 490 6.07 -19.85 7.29
N LEU A 491 5.24 -19.93 8.32
CA LEU A 491 4.15 -20.90 8.43
C LEU A 491 2.87 -20.17 8.85
N VAL A 492 1.73 -20.63 8.32
CA VAL A 492 0.40 -20.19 8.76
C VAL A 492 0.25 -20.50 10.24
N SER A 493 -0.06 -19.48 11.03
CA SER A 493 -0.07 -19.57 12.49
C SER A 493 -1.18 -18.67 13.04
N ASN A 494 -1.17 -18.44 14.35
CA ASN A 494 -2.24 -17.79 15.08
C ASN A 494 -1.72 -16.70 16.04
N TYR A 495 -0.58 -16.08 15.69
CA TYR A 495 0.07 -15.09 16.53
C TYR A 495 -0.61 -13.72 16.40
N GLN A 496 -1.02 -13.15 17.53
CA GLN A 496 -1.45 -11.75 17.61
C GLN A 496 -1.08 -11.26 19.00
N ASP A 497 0.00 -10.49 19.09
CA ASP A 497 0.70 -10.09 20.33
C ASP A 497 1.29 -11.26 21.17
N TYR A 498 0.62 -12.41 21.21
CA TYR A 498 1.03 -13.68 21.83
C TYR A 498 0.52 -14.87 20.98
N PRO A 499 1.10 -16.09 21.15
CA PRO A 499 0.61 -17.29 20.48
C PRO A 499 -0.85 -17.59 20.81
N GLY A 500 -1.69 -17.79 19.79
CA GLY A 500 -3.11 -18.04 19.95
C GLY A 500 -3.98 -16.79 20.13
N GLY A 501 -3.44 -15.58 19.95
CA GLY A 501 -4.21 -14.33 20.05
C GLY A 501 -5.24 -14.10 18.94
N THR A 502 -5.18 -14.85 17.83
CA THR A 502 -6.17 -14.84 16.74
C THR A 502 -6.42 -16.26 16.21
N THR A 503 -7.26 -16.50 15.21
CA THR A 503 -7.40 -17.84 14.58
C THR A 503 -6.15 -18.20 13.78
N THR A 504 -5.99 -19.47 13.42
CA THR A 504 -4.95 -19.94 12.50
C THR A 504 -5.27 -19.54 11.06
N HIS A 505 -4.60 -18.51 10.56
CA HIS A 505 -4.73 -18.01 9.19
C HIS A 505 -3.51 -17.18 8.81
N LEU A 506 -3.36 -16.89 7.52
CA LEU A 506 -2.46 -15.87 7.03
C LEU A 506 -3.27 -14.59 6.81
N HIS A 507 -2.81 -13.47 7.38
CA HIS A 507 -3.29 -12.15 6.97
C HIS A 507 -2.28 -11.56 5.98
N PHE A 508 -2.76 -11.20 4.80
CA PHE A 508 -1.95 -10.80 3.65
C PHE A 508 -2.37 -9.42 3.14
N ASP A 509 -1.42 -8.50 3.06
CA ASP A 509 -1.65 -7.12 2.63
C ASP A 509 -0.83 -6.75 1.40
N VAL A 510 -1.30 -5.73 0.68
CA VAL A 510 -0.57 -5.09 -0.42
C VAL A 510 -0.45 -3.59 -0.15
N GLN A 511 0.75 -3.03 -0.36
CA GLN A 511 0.94 -1.58 -0.43
C GLN A 511 1.60 -1.15 -1.72
N VAL A 512 1.09 -0.07 -2.31
CA VAL A 512 1.68 0.58 -3.48
C VAL A 512 2.26 1.94 -3.11
N PHE A 513 3.32 2.35 -3.80
CA PHE A 513 3.94 3.65 -3.59
C PHE A 513 3.28 4.73 -4.44
N THR A 514 2.71 5.75 -3.81
CA THR A 514 2.16 6.95 -4.46
C THR A 514 2.95 8.19 -4.04
N ARG A 515 2.56 9.37 -4.54
CA ARG A 515 3.14 10.65 -4.07
C ARG A 515 2.86 10.93 -2.58
N GLU A 516 1.85 10.29 -2.00
CA GLU A 516 1.52 10.38 -0.56
C GLU A 516 2.24 9.31 0.29
N GLY A 517 2.96 8.39 -0.36
CA GLY A 517 3.71 7.29 0.27
C GLY A 517 3.10 5.92 0.03
N TRP A 518 3.42 4.98 0.92
CA TRP A 518 2.90 3.62 0.86
C TRP A 518 1.44 3.58 1.31
N LEU A 519 0.53 3.20 0.42
CA LEU A 519 -0.91 3.11 0.70
C LEU A 519 -1.37 1.67 0.67
N TRP A 520 -2.19 1.28 1.66
CA TRP A 520 -2.88 -0.02 1.66
C TRP A 520 -3.92 -0.05 0.54
N VAL A 521 -3.95 -1.15 -0.20
CA VAL A 521 -4.91 -1.40 -1.28
C VAL A 521 -5.50 -2.79 -1.14
N ASN A 522 -6.69 -3.01 -1.71
CA ASN A 522 -7.41 -4.26 -1.57
C ASN A 522 -6.65 -5.40 -2.31
N PRO A 523 -6.17 -6.44 -1.60
CA PRO A 523 -5.41 -7.52 -2.23
C PRO A 523 -6.30 -8.58 -2.89
N TYR A 524 -7.62 -8.54 -2.69
CA TYR A 524 -8.53 -9.65 -2.98
C TYR A 524 -8.50 -10.10 -4.45
N VAL A 525 -8.60 -9.17 -5.41
CA VAL A 525 -8.54 -9.51 -6.85
C VAL A 525 -7.15 -9.94 -7.29
N THR A 526 -6.09 -9.40 -6.67
CA THR A 526 -4.71 -9.89 -6.89
C THR A 526 -4.58 -11.34 -6.42
N LEU A 527 -5.21 -11.70 -5.30
CA LEU A 527 -5.24 -13.05 -4.76
C LEU A 527 -6.03 -14.01 -5.66
N ILE A 528 -7.25 -13.63 -6.10
CA ILE A 528 -8.04 -14.43 -7.05
C ILE A 528 -7.20 -14.74 -8.29
N ALA A 529 -6.64 -13.73 -8.95
CA ALA A 529 -5.85 -13.93 -10.17
C ALA A 529 -4.64 -14.86 -9.94
N SER A 530 -3.98 -14.76 -8.78
CA SER A 530 -2.85 -15.65 -8.44
C SER A 530 -3.28 -17.08 -8.10
N TYR A 531 -4.45 -17.25 -7.48
CA TYR A 531 -4.99 -18.56 -7.15
C TYR A 531 -5.49 -19.30 -8.40
N GLU A 532 -6.11 -18.59 -9.34
CA GLU A 532 -6.45 -19.14 -10.66
C GLU A 532 -5.22 -19.68 -11.40
N ARG A 533 -4.11 -18.94 -11.37
CA ARG A 533 -2.84 -19.41 -11.93
C ARG A 533 -2.31 -20.66 -11.21
N LEU A 534 -2.42 -20.71 -9.88
CA LEU A 534 -2.05 -21.90 -9.10
C LEU A 534 -2.89 -23.12 -9.47
N LEU A 535 -4.19 -22.95 -9.72
CA LEU A 535 -5.10 -24.01 -10.14
C LEU A 535 -4.96 -24.38 -11.62
N GLY A 536 -4.40 -23.48 -12.45
CA GLY A 536 -4.49 -23.57 -13.91
C GLY A 536 -5.92 -23.41 -14.45
N GLN A 537 -6.83 -22.85 -13.64
CA GLN A 537 -8.26 -22.77 -13.90
C GLN A 537 -8.85 -21.42 -13.46
N ARG A 538 -9.89 -20.94 -14.15
CA ARG A 538 -10.59 -19.68 -13.87
C ARG A 538 -11.71 -19.90 -12.87
N GLY A 539 -11.72 -19.13 -11.79
CA GLY A 539 -12.82 -19.13 -10.82
C GLY A 539 -14.07 -18.46 -11.38
N ARG A 540 -15.21 -18.77 -10.78
CA ARG A 540 -16.49 -18.15 -11.13
C ARG A 540 -16.94 -17.17 -10.05
N GLU A 541 -17.16 -15.92 -10.44
CA GLU A 541 -17.81 -14.94 -9.57
C GLU A 541 -19.27 -15.33 -9.34
N ILE A 542 -19.73 -15.28 -8.09
CA ILE A 542 -21.12 -15.54 -7.69
C ILE A 542 -21.70 -14.27 -7.09
N ILE A 543 -22.69 -13.70 -7.76
CA ILE A 543 -23.49 -12.59 -7.28
C ILE A 543 -24.69 -13.18 -6.53
N LEU A 544 -24.89 -12.82 -5.25
CA LEU A 544 -26.17 -13.10 -4.61
C LEU A 544 -27.24 -12.22 -5.26
N GLU A 545 -28.23 -12.83 -5.90
CA GLU A 545 -29.44 -12.09 -6.24
C GLU A 545 -30.06 -11.54 -4.94
N PRO A 546 -30.47 -10.25 -4.90
CA PRO A 546 -31.22 -9.76 -3.76
C PRO A 546 -32.46 -10.64 -3.59
N ALA A 547 -32.74 -11.07 -2.36
CA ALA A 547 -33.99 -11.78 -2.07
C ALA A 547 -35.17 -10.96 -2.64
N PRO A 548 -36.13 -11.60 -3.34
CA PRO A 548 -37.26 -10.87 -3.89
C PRO A 548 -37.96 -10.13 -2.76
N THR A 549 -38.06 -8.81 -2.89
CA THR A 549 -38.87 -7.97 -2.01
C THR A 549 -40.29 -8.58 -2.01
N PRO A 550 -40.89 -8.89 -0.85
CA PRO A 550 -42.28 -9.28 -0.81
C PRO A 550 -43.07 -8.17 -1.49
N ALA A 551 -43.81 -8.51 -2.55
CA ALA A 551 -44.68 -7.56 -3.22
C ALA A 551 -45.63 -7.01 -2.15
N VAL A 552 -45.41 -5.76 -1.74
CA VAL A 552 -46.40 -5.03 -0.96
C VAL A 552 -47.57 -4.88 -1.92
N ALA A 553 -48.61 -5.68 -1.71
CA ALA A 553 -49.91 -5.46 -2.33
C ALA A 553 -50.32 -4.03 -1.97
N ARG A 554 -50.16 -3.12 -2.93
CA ARG A 554 -50.78 -1.80 -2.87
C ARG A 554 -52.28 -2.03 -2.98
N THR A 555 -52.96 -2.20 -1.86
CA THR A 555 -54.37 -1.85 -1.78
C THR A 555 -54.43 -0.34 -1.95
N VAL A 556 -54.79 0.09 -3.16
CA VAL A 556 -55.19 1.46 -3.44
C VAL A 556 -56.50 1.68 -2.67
N PRO A 557 -56.58 2.65 -1.75
CA PRO A 557 -57.86 3.09 -1.23
C PRO A 557 -58.58 3.86 -2.34
N ASP A 558 -59.80 3.45 -2.69
CA ASP A 558 -60.68 4.23 -3.56
C ASP A 558 -60.99 5.58 -2.90
N ASP A 559 -60.64 6.67 -3.58
CA ASP A 559 -60.97 8.03 -3.18
C ASP A 559 -62.37 8.38 -3.74
N PRO A 560 -63.30 8.92 -2.93
CA PRO A 560 -64.66 9.15 -3.38
C PRO A 560 -64.75 10.39 -4.28
N THR A 561 -65.42 10.23 -5.41
CA THR A 561 -65.85 11.28 -6.34
C THR A 561 -66.57 12.43 -5.62
N GLN A 562 -66.03 13.64 -5.78
CA GLN A 562 -66.62 14.90 -5.34
C GLN A 562 -67.79 15.29 -6.29
N PRO A 563 -68.96 15.75 -5.78
CA PRO A 563 -70.09 16.13 -6.61
C PRO A 563 -70.04 17.58 -7.12
N ASP A 564 -70.70 17.78 -8.26
CA ASP A 564 -70.80 19.02 -9.05
C ASP A 564 -71.25 20.27 -8.26
N ALA A 565 -70.68 21.42 -8.63
CA ALA A 565 -71.09 22.74 -8.17
C ALA A 565 -72.28 23.28 -9.00
N PRO A 566 -73.30 23.91 -8.38
CA PRO A 566 -74.38 24.58 -9.09
C PRO A 566 -74.06 26.03 -9.45
N SER A 567 -74.70 26.53 -10.50
CA SER A 567 -74.59 27.89 -11.03
C SER A 567 -75.57 28.89 -10.40
N GLU A 568 -75.17 30.17 -10.50
CA GLU A 568 -75.94 31.42 -10.51
C GLU A 568 -76.49 32.03 -9.19
N GLY A 569 -76.12 33.30 -8.97
CA GLY A 569 -77.09 34.37 -8.69
C GLY A 569 -76.87 35.27 -7.46
N GLY A 570 -76.61 36.57 -7.69
CA GLY A 570 -77.37 37.65 -7.05
C GLY A 570 -76.78 38.44 -5.86
N GLU A 571 -76.47 39.72 -6.12
CA GLU A 571 -76.81 40.93 -5.34
C GLU A 571 -76.54 41.01 -3.82
N ASN A 572 -75.49 41.75 -3.42
CA ASN A 572 -75.54 43.12 -2.85
C ASN A 572 -74.19 43.52 -2.23
#